data_AF-A0A919QAS7-F1
#
_entry.id   AF-A0A919QAS7-F1
#
_cell.length_a   1.000
_cell.length_b   1.000
_cell.length_c   1.000
_cell.angle_alpha   90.00
_cell.angle_beta   90.00
_cell.angle_gamma   90.00
#
_symmetry.space_group_name_H-M   'P 1'
#
loop_
_entity.id
_entity.type
_entity.pdbx_description
1 polymer ?
#
loop_
_entity_poly.entity_id
_entity_poly.type
_entity_poly.pdbx_seq_one_letter_code
_entity_poly.pdbx_strand_id
1 'polypeptide(L)'
;MSSELAESMDRQAARLRERLTYWAYVFGGMLAISTSFFIGVHEYDWTDSPQVDRDAVGVGILLTGIGLVLLLGGVVTRRRSQKSWIIPGLFFVIGLLRLVWLYGLPPR
;
A
#
# COMPACT_ATOMS: atom_id res chain seq x y z
N MET A 1 -16.02 -38.75 15.97
CA MET A 1 -16.93 -37.64 15.65
C MET A 1 -16.39 -36.27 16.08
N SER A 2 -15.69 -36.12 17.21
CA SER A 2 -15.06 -34.85 17.61
C SER A 2 -13.80 -34.46 16.82
N SER A 3 -13.04 -35.44 16.33
CA SER A 3 -11.78 -35.22 15.58
C SER A 3 -12.00 -34.55 14.22
N GLU A 4 -13.00 -34.98 13.46
CA GLU A 4 -13.33 -34.42 12.14
C GLU A 4 -13.84 -32.98 12.25
N LEU A 5 -14.58 -32.67 13.32
CA LEU A 5 -15.04 -31.31 13.59
C LEU A 5 -13.85 -30.38 13.89
N ALA A 6 -12.93 -30.82 14.75
CA ALA A 6 -11.72 -30.06 15.09
C ALA A 6 -10.83 -29.80 13.87
N GLU A 7 -10.57 -30.81 13.03
CA GLU A 7 -9.79 -30.63 11.80
C GLU A 7 -10.46 -29.68 10.80
N SER A 8 -11.79 -29.68 10.72
CA SER A 8 -12.53 -28.78 9.84
C SER A 8 -12.42 -27.33 10.32
N MET A 9 -12.46 -27.11 11.63
CA MET A 9 -12.31 -25.80 12.27
C MET A 9 -10.91 -25.24 12.08
N ASP A 10 -9.86 -26.06 12.25
CA ASP A 10 -8.47 -25.63 12.03
C ASP A 10 -8.23 -25.22 10.56
N ARG A 11 -8.78 -25.99 9.62
CA ARG A 11 -8.72 -25.64 8.18
C ARG A 11 -9.50 -24.36 7.85
N GLN A 12 -10.58 -24.07 8.56
CA GLN A 12 -11.32 -22.82 8.40
C GLN A 12 -10.55 -21.64 9.02
N ALA A 13 -9.98 -21.80 10.21
CA ALA A 13 -9.17 -20.80 10.89
C ALA A 13 -7.93 -20.42 10.08
N ALA A 14 -7.24 -21.40 9.49
CA ALA A 14 -6.10 -21.16 8.61
C ALA A 14 -6.48 -20.32 7.37
N ARG A 15 -7.61 -20.65 6.72
CA ARG A 15 -8.15 -19.89 5.58
C ARG A 15 -8.58 -18.48 5.96
N LEU A 16 -9.16 -18.30 7.15
CA LEU A 16 -9.55 -17.00 7.67
C LEU A 16 -8.31 -16.14 7.93
N ARG A 17 -7.29 -16.70 8.59
CA ARG A 17 -6.01 -16.02 8.84
C ARG A 17 -5.37 -15.53 7.55
N GLU A 18 -5.28 -16.38 6.54
CA GLU A 18 -4.72 -16.00 5.24
C GLU A 18 -5.49 -14.84 4.58
N ARG A 19 -6.83 -14.86 4.64
CA ARG A 19 -7.66 -13.75 4.15
C ARG A 19 -7.46 -12.46 4.93
N LEU A 20 -7.40 -12.53 6.26
CA LEU A 20 -7.19 -11.36 7.11
C LEU A 20 -5.81 -10.76 6.87
N THR A 21 -4.77 -11.60 6.80
CA THR A 21 -3.41 -11.16 6.49
C THR A 21 -3.33 -10.51 5.11
N TYR A 22 -3.96 -11.10 4.09
CA TYR A 22 -4.05 -10.50 2.76
C TYR A 22 -4.69 -9.10 2.81
N TRP A 23 -5.85 -8.97 3.45
CA TRP A 23 -6.54 -7.69 3.52
C TRP A 23 -5.79 -6.67 4.36
N ALA A 24 -5.11 -7.07 5.43
CA ALA A 24 -4.25 -6.19 6.21
C ALA A 24 -3.14 -5.58 5.35
N TYR A 25 -2.49 -6.39 4.50
CA TYR A 25 -1.49 -5.91 3.54
C TYR A 25 -2.08 -4.94 2.51
N VAL A 26 -3.24 -5.26 1.94
CA VAL A 26 -3.86 -4.40 0.91
C VAL A 26 -4.35 -3.09 1.48
N PHE A 27 -5.07 -3.11 2.60
CA PHE A 27 -5.55 -1.89 3.24
C PHE A 27 -4.39 -1.05 3.77
N GLY A 28 -3.39 -1.67 4.40
CA GLY A 28 -2.20 -0.96 4.87
C GLY A 28 -1.44 -0.29 3.72
N GLY A 29 -1.24 -1.02 2.60
CA GLY A 29 -0.58 -0.48 1.42
C GLY A 29 -1.35 0.65 0.75
N MET A 30 -2.66 0.47 0.58
CA MET A 30 -3.57 1.48 0.04
C MET A 30 -3.59 2.75 0.88
N LEU A 31 -3.66 2.62 2.21
CA LEU A 31 -3.65 3.75 3.13
C LEU A 31 -2.33 4.51 3.06
N ALA A 32 -1.19 3.81 3.14
CA ALA A 32 0.13 4.45 3.07
C ALA A 32 0.32 5.25 1.76
N ILE A 33 -0.06 4.67 0.62
CA ILE A 33 -0.03 5.37 -0.67
C ILE A 33 -0.98 6.57 -0.66
N SER A 34 -2.23 6.39 -0.23
CA SER A 34 -3.21 7.48 -0.19
C SER A 34 -2.73 8.64 0.69
N THR A 35 -2.20 8.35 1.88
CA THR A 35 -1.64 9.36 2.79
C THR A 35 -0.46 10.11 2.17
N SER A 36 0.38 9.45 1.36
CA SER A 36 1.47 10.12 0.64
C SER A 36 1.02 11.16 -0.39
N PHE A 37 -0.25 11.11 -0.85
CA PHE A 37 -0.83 12.16 -1.71
C PHE A 37 -1.29 13.38 -0.91
N PHE A 38 -1.73 13.20 0.33
CA PHE A 38 -2.15 14.29 1.21
C PHE A 38 -0.98 15.00 1.87
N ILE A 39 0.15 14.32 2.05
CA ILE A 39 1.33 14.92 2.65
C ILE A 39 2.06 15.78 1.60
N GLY A 40 1.85 17.09 1.72
CA GLY A 40 2.87 18.13 1.62
C GLY A 40 3.67 18.20 0.33
N VAL A 41 3.00 18.12 -0.83
CA VAL A 41 3.52 18.73 -2.06
C VAL A 41 2.46 19.65 -2.62
N HIS A 42 2.06 20.63 -1.82
CA HIS A 42 1.25 21.75 -2.30
C HIS A 42 2.21 22.87 -2.64
N GLU A 43 2.36 23.09 -3.94
CA GLU A 43 2.83 24.35 -4.47
C GLU A 43 1.84 25.42 -3.93
N TYR A 44 2.29 26.24 -2.99
CA TYR A 44 1.45 27.30 -2.45
C TYR A 44 1.22 28.32 -3.57
N ASP A 45 0.09 28.23 -4.28
CA ASP A 45 -0.32 29.15 -5.36
C ASP A 45 -0.33 30.63 -4.94
N TRP A 46 -0.29 30.91 -3.63
CA TRP A 46 -0.41 32.25 -3.05
C TRP A 46 0.91 32.87 -2.60
N THR A 47 2.03 32.20 -2.82
CA THR A 47 3.37 32.72 -2.49
C THR A 47 4.25 32.68 -3.73
N ASP A 48 4.94 33.79 -4.04
CA ASP A 48 5.83 33.95 -5.21
C ASP A 48 7.01 32.96 -5.28
N SER A 49 7.12 32.04 -4.31
CA SER A 49 8.07 30.94 -4.30
C SER A 49 7.33 29.62 -4.01
N PRO A 50 7.26 28.68 -4.96
CA PRO A 50 6.92 27.28 -4.72
C PRO A 50 7.88 26.67 -3.69
N GLN A 51 7.54 26.73 -2.39
CA GLN A 51 8.34 26.07 -1.37
C GLN A 51 7.90 24.61 -1.29
N VAL A 52 8.57 23.75 -2.05
CA VAL A 52 8.47 22.30 -1.89
C VAL A 52 9.19 21.93 -0.60
N ASP A 53 8.44 21.54 0.42
CA ASP A 53 9.01 21.03 1.66
C ASP A 53 9.70 19.67 1.41
N ARG A 54 11.03 19.65 1.54
CA ARG A 54 11.85 18.46 1.31
C ARG A 54 11.56 17.36 2.33
N ASP A 55 11.20 17.72 3.56
CA ASP A 55 10.88 16.73 4.59
C ASP A 55 9.54 16.07 4.25
N ALA A 56 8.57 16.84 3.78
CA ALA A 56 7.30 16.31 3.31
C ALA A 56 7.46 15.40 2.07
N VAL A 57 8.33 15.77 1.12
CA VAL A 57 8.68 14.91 -0.03
C VAL A 57 9.33 13.61 0.45
N GLY A 58 10.27 13.68 1.39
CA GLY A 58 10.94 12.51 1.97
C GLY A 58 9.95 11.57 2.67
N VAL A 59 9.04 12.12 3.48
CA VAL A 59 7.96 11.36 4.13
C VAL A 59 7.02 10.75 3.09
N GLY A 60 6.69 11.49 2.02
CA GLY A 60 5.92 11.00 0.89
C GLY A 60 6.55 9.77 0.24
N ILE A 61 7.84 9.84 -0.11
CA ILE A 61 8.62 8.74 -0.68
C ILE A 61 8.61 7.53 0.25
N LEU A 62 8.84 7.75 1.55
CA LEU A 62 8.91 6.69 2.55
C LEU A 62 7.56 5.97 2.71
N LEU A 63 6.46 6.72 2.80
CA LEU A 63 5.11 6.15 2.88
C LEU A 63 4.70 5.43 1.60
N THR A 64 4.99 6.00 0.43
CA THR A 64 4.73 5.32 -0.85
C THR A 64 5.54 4.02 -0.93
N GLY A 65 6.82 4.04 -0.52
CA GLY A 65 7.68 2.86 -0.48
C GLY A 65 7.17 1.76 0.44
N ILE A 66 6.79 2.11 1.68
CA ILE A 66 6.14 1.17 2.62
C ILE A 66 4.86 0.61 2.00
N GLY A 67 4.05 1.46 1.37
CA GLY A 67 2.82 1.05 0.73
C GLY A 67 3.03 0.02 -0.38
N LEU A 68 4.03 0.22 -1.24
CA LEU A 68 4.41 -0.74 -2.28
C LEU A 68 4.88 -2.08 -1.69
N VAL A 69 5.69 -2.06 -0.62
CA VAL A 69 6.14 -3.29 0.05
C VAL A 69 4.96 -4.07 0.64
N LEU A 70 4.01 -3.38 1.27
CA LEU A 70 2.80 -4.00 1.81
C LEU A 70 1.95 -4.60 0.69
N LEU A 71 1.74 -3.88 -0.42
CA LEU A 71 1.02 -4.41 -1.58
C LEU A 71 1.71 -5.63 -2.19
N LEU A 72 3.05 -5.62 -2.26
CA LEU A 72 3.84 -6.78 -2.69
C LEU A 72 3.63 -7.98 -1.76
N GLY A 73 3.63 -7.75 -0.43
CA GLY A 73 3.27 -8.77 0.57
C GLY A 73 1.86 -9.33 0.39
N GLY A 74 0.90 -8.45 0.03
CA GLY A 74 -0.46 -8.83 -0.36
C GLY A 74 -0.49 -9.71 -1.61
N VAL A 75 0.33 -9.39 -2.62
CA VAL A 75 0.46 -10.22 -3.84
C VAL A 75 1.06 -11.59 -3.53
N VAL A 76 2.11 -11.65 -2.69
CA VAL A 76 2.77 -12.90 -2.29
C VAL A 76 1.83 -13.81 -1.51
N THR A 77 1.14 -13.27 -0.50
CA THR A 77 0.14 -14.03 0.27
C THR A 77 -1.01 -14.52 -0.61
N ARG A 78 -1.40 -13.75 -1.62
CA ARG A 78 -2.50 -14.11 -2.52
C ARG A 78 -2.14 -15.02 -3.68
N ARG A 79 -0.87 -15.21 -4.04
CA ARG A 79 -0.46 -16.27 -5.01
C ARG A 79 -0.98 -17.65 -4.60
N ARG A 80 -1.32 -17.84 -3.33
CA ARG A 80 -1.96 -19.06 -2.79
C ARG A 80 -3.49 -19.14 -2.98
N SER A 81 -4.19 -18.05 -3.35
CA SER A 81 -5.66 -17.91 -3.17
C SER A 81 -6.49 -17.55 -4.43
N GLN A 82 -5.90 -17.42 -5.63
CA GLN A 82 -6.58 -17.28 -6.96
C GLN A 82 -7.70 -16.21 -7.17
N LYS A 83 -8.06 -15.34 -6.20
CA LYS A 83 -9.07 -14.27 -6.45
C LYS A 83 -8.45 -12.97 -7.03
N SER A 84 -9.30 -12.15 -7.68
CA SER A 84 -9.03 -10.93 -8.47
C SER A 84 -7.86 -10.02 -8.08
N TRP A 85 -6.86 -9.92 -8.95
CA TRP A 85 -5.63 -9.10 -8.82
C TRP A 85 -5.81 -7.58 -8.98
N ILE A 86 -6.99 -7.12 -9.36
CA ILE A 86 -7.22 -5.76 -9.87
C ILE A 86 -6.87 -4.70 -8.81
N ILE A 87 -7.33 -4.88 -7.56
CA ILE A 87 -7.17 -3.87 -6.50
C ILE A 87 -5.68 -3.66 -6.11
N PRO A 88 -4.93 -4.70 -5.67
CA PRO A 88 -3.53 -4.49 -5.30
C PRO A 88 -2.66 -4.09 -6.49
N GLY A 89 -2.94 -4.60 -7.70
CA GLY A 89 -2.22 -4.21 -8.91
C GLY A 89 -2.41 -2.74 -9.27
N LEU A 90 -3.66 -2.25 -9.22
CA LEU A 90 -3.98 -0.84 -9.49
C LEU A 90 -3.26 0.09 -8.52
N PHE A 91 -3.34 -0.18 -7.21
CA PHE A 91 -2.65 0.64 -6.21
C PHE A 91 -1.13 0.56 -6.30
N PHE A 92 -0.58 -0.57 -6.75
CA PHE A 92 0.85 -0.71 -6.98
C PHE A 92 1.33 0.19 -8.13
N VAL A 93 0.59 0.23 -9.24
CA VAL A 93 0.88 1.13 -10.36
C VAL A 93 0.75 2.60 -9.93
N ILE A 94 -0.30 2.95 -9.17
CA ILE A 94 -0.48 4.31 -8.63
C ILE A 94 0.70 4.70 -7.73
N GLY A 95 1.15 3.80 -6.84
CA GLY A 95 2.30 4.04 -5.97
C GLY A 95 3.61 4.22 -6.76
N LEU A 96 3.84 3.44 -7.82
CA LEU A 96 5.00 3.63 -8.69
C LEU A 96 4.98 4.98 -9.40
N LEU A 97 3.84 5.38 -9.96
CA LEU A 97 3.68 6.70 -10.60
C LEU A 97 3.93 7.83 -9.60
N ARG A 98 3.44 7.67 -8.36
CA ARG A 98 3.66 8.64 -7.28
C ARG A 98 5.14 8.78 -6.93
N LEU A 99 5.88 7.67 -6.83
CA LEU A 99 7.33 7.68 -6.59
C LEU A 99 8.09 8.38 -7.72
N VAL A 100 7.78 8.05 -8.98
CA VAL A 100 8.41 8.70 -10.14
C VAL A 100 8.17 10.21 -10.12
N TRP A 101 6.95 10.64 -9.79
CA TRP A 101 6.63 12.06 -9.67
C TRP A 101 7.41 12.74 -8.54
N LEU A 102 7.49 12.11 -7.35
CA LEU A 102 8.23 12.66 -6.20
C LEU A 102 9.74 12.79 -6.49
N TYR A 103 10.34 11.84 -7.20
CA TYR A 103 11.74 11.92 -7.64
C TYR A 103 11.97 12.90 -8.80
N GLY A 104 10.93 13.21 -9.57
CA GLY A 104 10.97 14.17 -10.67
C GLY A 104 10.83 15.64 -10.25
N LEU A 105 10.56 15.92 -8.96
CA LEU A 105 10.45 17.28 -8.47
C LEU A 105 11.82 17.99 -8.56
N PRO A 106 11.88 19.20 -9.16
CA PRO A 106 13.14 19.90 -9.34
C PRO A 106 13.80 20.24 -8.00
N PRO A 107 15.11 19.97 -7.83
CA PRO A 107 15.83 20.43 -6.66
C PRO A 107 16.09 21.93 -6.82
N ARG A 108 15.29 22.79 -6.18
CA ARG A 108 15.60 24.22 -6.06
C ARG A 108 15.38 24.62 -4.60
#